data_AF-A0A835TFD8-F1
#
_entry.id   AF-A0A835TFD8-F1
#
_cell.length_a   1.000
_cell.length_b   1.000
_cell.length_c   1.000
_cell.angle_alpha   90.00
_cell.angle_beta   90.00
_cell.angle_gamma   90.00
#
_symmetry.space_group_name_H-M   'P 1'
#
loop_
_entity.id
_entity.type
_entity.pdbx_description
1 polymer ?
#
loop_
_entity_poly.entity_id
_entity_poly.type
_entity_poly.pdbx_seq_one_letter_code
_entity_poly.pdbx_strand_id
1 'polypeptide(L)'
;MRFASEYVQRNKPVVITGALESWKAMRLWGERYLTNHAVGSTQVTVDVTPNGRGDAPTSVAVVGGEGGASATSTPPATSAAAAQEPERAASTASGAAAQERWFVTPHERKMTLADFFALMRETRSRDIALRKGARGGGEAPGGAGAAKGYREVPYIQHQNSNLREELSALLGDVEPGLPWAEEVFGGPPEAVNLWIGDQRSATSFHKDHYENLYAVVRGTKVFTLLPPCDAFRMRLRRFPAASYVRRRDVPPGTRYGEVSPQPGAPPYIGMAAAGGGGSNVSSGRSGLPPRQGAGPDTDDPDRLVAVINTPAYQVLWSDVDCTADTYQSLGQRRAAQPLFYGTEPAAPTAGAAAAAVAAASAAAAAHAAHEHARQEHVVKVAAGEADGEDDEDEDDGGSDEEQGDDVWDAAGGAPLVAQVGPGEVLYLPSIWYHQVEQRCSLTSTAPGPDAEHDYVIAVNYWFDMKYDTRYSSFKLVEALSTALGLAEEPPSLDTL
;
A
#
# COMPACT_ATOMS: atom_id res chain seq x y z
N MET A 1 11.26 22.65 23.87
CA MET A 1 11.31 23.95 23.15
C MET A 1 11.70 23.86 21.66
N ARG A 2 12.88 23.35 21.26
CA ARG A 2 13.33 23.36 19.84
C ARG A 2 12.41 22.57 18.89
N PHE A 3 12.02 21.36 19.28
CA PHE A 3 11.09 20.51 18.49
C PHE A 3 9.77 21.24 18.18
N ALA A 4 9.20 21.92 19.18
CA ALA A 4 7.97 22.68 19.03
C ALA A 4 8.10 23.83 18.01
N SER A 5 9.16 24.64 18.09
CA SER A 5 9.33 25.83 17.24
C SER A 5 9.80 25.52 15.82
N GLU A 6 10.60 24.47 15.63
CA GLU A 6 11.18 24.14 14.32
C GLU A 6 10.29 23.19 13.49
N TYR A 7 9.48 22.35 14.14
CA TYR A 7 8.73 21.29 13.47
C TYR A 7 7.23 21.41 13.70
N VAL A 8 6.77 21.39 14.96
CA VAL A 8 5.33 21.38 15.27
C VAL A 8 4.65 22.66 14.81
N GLN A 9 5.15 23.83 15.22
CA GLN A 9 4.58 25.13 14.83
C GLN A 9 4.69 25.40 13.32
N ARG A 10 5.69 24.79 12.66
CA ARG A 10 5.89 24.92 11.21
C ARG A 10 5.17 23.83 10.40
N ASN A 11 4.46 22.92 11.07
CA ASN A 11 3.80 21.76 10.47
C ASN A 11 4.75 21.01 9.51
N LYS A 12 5.99 20.77 9.97
CA LYS A 12 7.08 20.19 9.16
C LYS A 12 7.46 18.79 9.67
N PRO A 13 7.44 17.75 8.81
CA PRO A 13 7.85 16.41 9.21
C PRO A 13 9.36 16.33 9.44
N VAL A 14 9.77 15.41 10.32
CA VAL A 14 11.18 15.15 10.59
C VAL A 14 11.44 13.75 11.15
N VAL A 15 12.55 13.12 10.76
CA VAL A 15 13.07 11.89 11.37
C VAL A 15 14.01 12.25 12.52
N ILE A 16 13.74 11.66 13.68
CA ILE A 16 14.45 11.87 14.94
C ILE A 16 15.26 10.61 15.22
N THR A 17 16.57 10.78 15.40
CA THR A 17 17.50 9.68 15.72
C THR A 17 17.84 9.66 17.21
N GLY A 18 18.16 8.50 17.76
CA GLY A 18 18.58 8.34 19.17
C GLY A 18 17.43 8.38 20.19
N ALA A 19 16.19 8.60 19.74
CA ALA A 19 15.02 8.67 20.64
C ALA A 19 14.62 7.31 21.24
N LEU A 20 15.08 6.20 20.65
CA LEU A 20 14.68 4.83 21.03
C LEU A 20 15.79 4.04 21.75
N GLU A 21 16.90 4.68 22.12
CA GLU A 21 18.08 4.00 22.68
C GLU A 21 17.78 3.25 24.00
N SER A 22 16.84 3.74 24.81
CA SER A 22 16.44 3.11 26.07
C SER A 22 15.49 1.92 25.89
N TRP A 23 14.89 1.75 24.71
CA TRP A 23 13.86 0.75 24.50
C TRP A 23 14.44 -0.66 24.49
N LYS A 24 13.91 -1.53 25.35
CA LYS A 24 14.27 -2.96 25.32
C LYS A 24 13.81 -3.60 24.01
N ALA A 25 12.71 -3.11 23.44
CA ALA A 25 12.16 -3.55 22.15
C ALA A 25 13.22 -3.56 21.03
N MET A 26 14.13 -2.58 20.99
CA MET A 26 15.20 -2.52 19.97
C MET A 26 16.10 -3.76 19.98
N ARG A 27 16.24 -4.42 21.14
CA ARG A 27 17.02 -5.65 21.31
C ARG A 27 16.16 -6.90 21.35
N LEU A 28 14.99 -6.82 21.98
CA LEU A 28 14.16 -7.99 22.28
C LEU A 28 13.20 -8.35 21.16
N TRP A 29 12.57 -7.36 20.52
CA TRP A 29 11.47 -7.64 19.61
C TRP A 29 11.95 -8.30 18.31
N GLY A 30 11.51 -9.54 18.17
CA GLY A 30 11.67 -10.42 17.02
C GLY A 30 10.66 -11.54 17.20
N GLU A 31 10.36 -12.27 16.13
CA GLU A 31 9.40 -13.37 16.13
C GLU A 31 9.64 -14.30 17.31
N ARG A 32 10.87 -14.81 17.47
CA ARG A 32 11.19 -15.76 18.55
C ARG A 32 10.88 -15.21 19.93
N TYR A 33 11.18 -13.94 20.19
CA TYR A 33 10.87 -13.33 21.48
C TYR A 33 9.36 -13.19 21.65
N LEU A 34 8.68 -12.59 20.66
CA LEU A 34 7.25 -12.29 20.73
C LEU A 34 6.38 -13.55 20.82
N THR A 35 6.74 -14.62 20.12
CA THR A 35 6.02 -15.91 20.19
C THR A 35 6.25 -16.66 21.49
N ASN A 36 7.44 -16.54 22.10
CA ASN A 36 7.77 -17.20 23.38
C ASN A 36 7.44 -16.33 24.61
N HIS A 37 7.17 -15.04 24.39
CA HIS A 37 6.68 -14.14 25.43
C HIS A 37 5.23 -14.51 25.80
N ALA A 38 4.75 -14.04 26.97
CA ALA A 38 3.36 -14.22 27.38
C ALA A 38 2.34 -13.68 26.36
N VAL A 39 2.74 -12.73 25.51
CA VAL A 39 1.88 -12.20 24.44
C VAL A 39 1.73 -13.13 23.25
N GLY A 40 2.58 -14.15 23.10
CA GLY A 40 2.49 -15.11 22.00
C GLY A 40 1.14 -15.81 21.93
N SER A 41 0.53 -16.09 23.08
CA SER A 41 -0.81 -16.69 23.20
C SER A 41 -1.95 -15.67 23.23
N THR A 42 -1.67 -14.36 23.23
CA THR A 42 -2.70 -13.32 23.30
C THR A 42 -3.43 -13.18 21.96
N GLN A 43 -4.75 -13.06 22.02
CA GLN A 43 -5.60 -12.80 20.85
C GLN A 43 -5.40 -11.36 20.36
N VAL A 44 -5.02 -11.22 19.11
CA VAL A 44 -4.81 -9.93 18.43
C VAL A 44 -5.73 -9.82 17.22
N THR A 45 -6.09 -8.58 16.87
CA THR A 45 -6.78 -8.28 15.61
C THR A 45 -5.78 -8.23 14.47
N VAL A 46 -5.94 -9.10 13.49
CA VAL A 46 -5.12 -9.19 12.28
C VAL A 46 -5.97 -8.86 11.08
N ASP A 47 -5.51 -7.91 10.28
CA ASP A 47 -6.10 -7.59 9.00
C ASP A 47 -5.54 -8.52 7.93
N VAL A 48 -6.41 -9.03 7.07
CA VAL A 48 -6.04 -9.89 5.95
C VAL A 48 -6.64 -9.35 4.66
N THR A 49 -5.81 -9.28 3.62
CA THR A 49 -6.22 -8.80 2.30
C THR A 49 -5.68 -9.71 1.19
N PRO A 50 -6.31 -9.74 -0.01
CA PRO A 50 -5.79 -10.48 -1.15
C PRO A 50 -4.46 -9.94 -1.67
N ASN A 51 -4.29 -8.63 -1.58
CA ASN A 51 -3.27 -7.89 -2.32
C ASN A 51 -2.32 -7.10 -1.41
N GLY A 52 -2.61 -6.96 -0.12
CA GLY A 52 -1.86 -6.10 0.80
C GLY A 52 -2.36 -4.66 0.84
N ARG A 53 -3.60 -4.41 0.41
CA ARG A 53 -4.26 -3.09 0.40
C ARG A 53 -5.62 -3.19 1.11
N GLY A 54 -5.65 -2.82 2.38
CA GLY A 54 -6.88 -2.51 3.11
C GLY A 54 -7.10 -1.00 3.12
N ASP A 55 -8.35 -0.59 3.36
CA ASP A 55 -8.74 0.83 3.41
C ASP A 55 -8.27 1.59 2.16
N ALA A 56 -8.59 1.01 1.01
CA ALA A 56 -8.07 1.47 -0.27
C ALA A 56 -9.12 1.35 -1.39
N PRO A 57 -9.17 2.33 -2.31
CA PRO A 57 -9.84 2.17 -3.59
C PRO A 57 -9.30 0.97 -4.36
N THR A 58 -10.19 0.03 -4.64
CA THR A 58 -9.88 -1.26 -5.25
C THR A 58 -10.84 -1.52 -6.41
N SER A 59 -10.30 -2.02 -7.52
CA SER A 59 -11.11 -2.47 -8.65
C SER A 59 -11.80 -3.79 -8.30
N VAL A 60 -13.13 -3.81 -8.34
CA VAL A 60 -13.95 -4.97 -7.99
C VAL A 60 -14.73 -5.43 -9.21
N ALA A 61 -14.59 -6.69 -9.59
CA ALA A 61 -15.44 -7.32 -10.61
C ALA A 61 -16.70 -7.86 -9.94
N VAL A 62 -17.75 -7.06 -9.90
CA VAL A 62 -19.01 -7.50 -9.30
C VAL A 62 -19.64 -8.60 -10.15
N VAL A 63 -19.85 -9.76 -9.55
CA VAL A 63 -20.53 -10.88 -10.21
C VAL A 63 -22.03 -10.60 -10.16
N GLY A 64 -22.67 -10.53 -11.34
CA GLY A 64 -24.09 -10.22 -11.46
C GLY A 64 -24.95 -11.23 -10.71
N GLY A 65 -25.69 -10.76 -9.71
CA GLY A 65 -26.79 -11.52 -9.12
C GLY A 65 -27.97 -11.55 -10.09
N GLU A 66 -28.53 -12.74 -10.31
CA GLU A 66 -29.85 -12.86 -10.92
C GLU A 66 -30.88 -12.13 -10.04
N GLY A 67 -31.54 -11.12 -10.59
CA GLY A 67 -32.78 -10.55 -10.06
C GLY A 67 -32.67 -9.14 -9.48
N GLY A 68 -33.20 -8.15 -10.21
CA GLY A 68 -33.48 -6.82 -9.67
C GLY A 68 -33.66 -5.73 -10.72
N ALA A 69 -34.87 -5.64 -11.26
CA ALA A 69 -35.43 -4.61 -12.13
C ALA A 69 -34.59 -3.36 -12.46
N SER A 70 -34.42 -3.13 -13.75
CA SER A 70 -34.20 -1.83 -14.39
C SER A 70 -35.04 -0.73 -13.73
N ALA A 71 -34.40 0.09 -12.90
CA ALA A 71 -34.96 1.37 -12.48
C ALA A 71 -34.79 2.36 -13.65
N THR A 72 -35.75 2.32 -14.59
CA THR A 72 -36.00 3.44 -15.49
C THR A 72 -36.47 4.62 -14.64
N SER A 73 -35.57 5.51 -14.26
CA SER A 73 -35.94 6.84 -13.80
C SER A 73 -36.23 7.70 -15.03
N THR A 74 -37.50 7.78 -15.39
CA THR A 74 -38.03 8.82 -16.27
C THR A 74 -37.92 10.17 -15.55
N PRO A 75 -37.19 11.18 -16.06
CA PRO A 75 -37.27 12.52 -15.50
C PRO A 75 -38.60 13.18 -15.91
N PRO A 76 -39.27 13.94 -15.03
CA PRO A 76 -40.42 14.72 -15.45
C PRO A 76 -39.97 15.89 -16.33
N ALA A 77 -40.66 16.06 -17.44
CA ALA A 77 -40.47 17.16 -18.37
C ALA A 77 -41.01 18.48 -17.78
N THR A 78 -40.17 19.52 -17.77
CA THR A 78 -40.62 20.91 -17.93
C THR A 78 -39.59 21.72 -18.74
N SER A 79 -40.11 22.43 -19.73
CA SER A 79 -39.48 23.34 -20.72
C SER A 79 -38.73 24.52 -20.06
N ALA A 80 -37.76 25.25 -20.65
CA ALA A 80 -37.52 25.63 -22.04
C ALA A 80 -36.10 26.25 -22.25
N ALA A 81 -35.70 26.36 -23.52
CA ALA A 81 -34.76 27.33 -24.14
C ALA A 81 -33.24 27.04 -24.21
N ALA A 82 -32.88 26.32 -25.28
CA ALA A 82 -31.94 26.66 -26.37
C ALA A 82 -30.48 27.11 -26.07
N ALA A 83 -29.51 26.26 -26.45
CA ALA A 83 -28.45 26.56 -27.43
C ALA A 83 -27.80 25.24 -27.92
N GLN A 84 -27.63 25.11 -29.24
CA GLN A 84 -27.09 23.95 -29.97
C GLN A 84 -25.56 24.02 -30.10
N GLU A 85 -24.87 22.85 -30.11
CA GLU A 85 -23.82 22.39 -31.06
C GLU A 85 -22.96 21.22 -30.50
N PRO A 86 -22.26 20.39 -31.32
CA PRO A 86 -22.82 19.21 -31.97
C PRO A 86 -22.17 17.88 -31.53
N GLU A 87 -22.93 16.79 -31.73
CA GLU A 87 -22.55 15.40 -31.49
C GLU A 87 -21.32 14.94 -32.33
N ARG A 88 -20.39 14.24 -31.69
CA ARG A 88 -19.49 13.28 -32.37
C ARG A 88 -19.68 11.87 -31.81
N ALA A 89 -20.46 11.12 -32.57
CA ALA A 89 -20.42 9.68 -32.83
C ALA A 89 -19.87 8.75 -31.72
N ALA A 90 -20.81 8.10 -31.04
CA ALA A 90 -20.59 6.80 -30.41
C ALA A 90 -20.35 5.71 -31.48
N SER A 91 -19.36 4.85 -31.25
CA SER A 91 -19.35 3.52 -31.88
C SER A 91 -18.65 2.48 -31.00
N THR A 92 -19.33 1.33 -30.88
CA THR A 92 -18.88 0.00 -30.46
C THR A 92 -18.60 -0.23 -28.97
N ALA A 93 -19.68 -0.48 -28.22
CA ALA A 93 -19.66 -1.24 -26.98
C ALA A 93 -19.56 -2.75 -27.29
N SER A 94 -18.42 -3.36 -26.98
CA SER A 94 -18.33 -4.78 -26.64
C SER A 94 -18.36 -4.91 -25.12
N GLY A 95 -19.23 -5.76 -24.58
CA GLY A 95 -19.51 -5.90 -23.14
C GLY A 95 -18.32 -6.35 -22.29
N ALA A 96 -17.45 -5.41 -21.92
CA ALA A 96 -16.58 -5.54 -20.76
C ALA A 96 -17.43 -5.27 -19.51
N ALA A 97 -17.42 -6.18 -18.53
CA ALA A 97 -17.99 -5.88 -17.21
C ALA A 97 -17.33 -4.58 -16.72
N ALA A 98 -18.15 -3.56 -16.43
CA ALA A 98 -17.66 -2.27 -15.95
C ALA A 98 -16.86 -2.54 -14.67
N GLN A 99 -15.55 -2.25 -14.70
CA GLN A 99 -14.71 -2.32 -13.52
C GLN A 99 -15.11 -1.16 -12.61
N GLU A 100 -15.80 -1.47 -11.52
CA GLU A 100 -16.19 -0.46 -10.53
C GLU A 100 -15.08 -0.35 -9.47
N ARG A 101 -14.77 0.88 -9.05
CA ARG A 101 -13.82 1.17 -7.96
C ARG A 101 -14.60 1.27 -6.65
N TRP A 102 -14.21 0.51 -5.65
CA TRP A 102 -14.83 0.45 -4.33
C TRP A 102 -13.80 0.76 -3.25
N PHE A 103 -14.20 1.44 -2.17
CA PHE A 103 -13.35 1.53 -0.98
C PHE A 103 -13.55 0.23 -0.19
N VAL A 104 -12.48 -0.58 -0.08
CA VAL A 104 -12.57 -1.91 0.53
C VAL A 104 -11.79 -1.97 1.84
N THR A 105 -12.49 -2.25 2.94
CA THR A 105 -11.87 -2.47 4.26
C THR A 105 -11.30 -3.88 4.39
N PRO A 106 -10.24 -4.09 5.19
CA PRO A 106 -9.63 -5.39 5.38
C PRO A 106 -10.57 -6.42 6.02
N HIS A 107 -10.26 -7.70 5.81
CA HIS A 107 -10.92 -8.77 6.56
C HIS A 107 -10.23 -8.95 7.90
N GLU A 108 -10.88 -8.55 8.99
CA GLU A 108 -10.35 -8.72 10.34
C GLU A 108 -10.49 -10.17 10.83
N ARG A 109 -9.41 -10.70 11.43
CA ARG A 109 -9.35 -12.02 12.06
C ARG A 109 -8.77 -11.90 13.46
N LYS A 110 -9.43 -12.49 14.45
CA LYS A 110 -8.85 -12.73 15.77
C LYS A 110 -8.03 -14.02 15.73
N MET A 111 -6.76 -13.94 16.10
CA MET A 111 -5.87 -15.09 16.26
C MET A 111 -4.81 -14.79 17.31
N THR A 112 -4.08 -15.81 17.76
CA THR A 112 -2.96 -15.56 18.67
C THR A 112 -1.81 -14.86 17.94
N LEU A 113 -0.99 -14.07 18.65
CA LEU A 113 0.18 -13.45 18.05
C LEU A 113 1.14 -14.49 17.45
N ALA A 114 1.27 -15.67 18.07
CA ALA A 114 2.05 -16.78 17.54
C ALA A 114 1.48 -17.33 16.23
N ASP A 115 0.16 -17.51 16.15
CA ASP A 115 -0.51 -17.95 14.92
C ASP A 115 -0.38 -16.90 13.81
N PHE A 116 -0.38 -15.61 14.15
CA PHE A 116 -0.13 -14.53 13.18
C PHE A 116 1.26 -14.66 12.54
N PHE A 117 2.32 -14.85 13.33
CA PHE A 117 3.66 -15.09 12.77
C PHE A 117 3.70 -16.37 11.92
N ALA A 118 3.02 -17.44 12.33
CA ALA A 118 2.90 -18.65 11.53
C ALA A 118 2.20 -18.39 10.19
N LEU A 119 1.12 -17.61 10.17
CA LEU A 119 0.40 -17.21 8.97
C LEU A 119 1.25 -16.35 8.04
N MET A 120 2.05 -15.41 8.58
CA MET A 120 3.00 -14.63 7.76
C MET A 120 4.00 -15.55 7.04
N ARG A 121 4.63 -16.49 7.78
CA ARG A 121 5.60 -17.44 7.20
C ARG A 121 4.96 -18.33 6.14
N GLU A 122 3.76 -18.86 6.40
CA GLU A 122 3.04 -19.72 5.46
C GLU A 122 2.68 -18.97 4.18
N THR A 123 2.03 -17.82 4.31
CA THR A 123 1.56 -17.03 3.16
C THR A 123 2.72 -16.51 2.32
N ARG A 124 3.86 -16.17 2.94
CA ARG A 124 5.07 -15.77 2.21
C ARG A 124 5.69 -16.94 1.45
N SER A 125 5.83 -18.09 2.10
CA SER A 125 6.37 -19.30 1.47
C SER A 125 5.53 -19.68 0.24
N ARG A 126 4.22 -19.53 0.34
CA ARG A 126 3.27 -19.71 -0.77
C ARG A 126 3.48 -18.69 -1.89
N ASP A 127 3.60 -17.40 -1.57
CA ASP A 127 3.85 -16.33 -2.56
C ASP A 127 5.17 -16.56 -3.33
N ILE A 128 6.23 -17.00 -2.65
CA ILE A 128 7.51 -17.38 -3.27
C ILE A 128 7.33 -18.58 -4.20
N ALA A 129 6.60 -19.61 -3.76
CA ALA A 129 6.34 -20.80 -4.58
C ALA A 129 5.54 -20.46 -5.85
N LEU A 130 4.50 -19.63 -5.73
CA LEU A 130 3.70 -19.16 -6.87
C LEU A 130 4.56 -18.38 -7.88
N ARG A 131 5.45 -17.50 -7.41
CA ARG A 131 6.39 -16.76 -8.28
C ARG A 131 7.40 -17.66 -8.99
N LYS A 132 7.88 -18.71 -8.33
CA LYS A 132 8.81 -19.70 -8.93
C LYS A 132 8.10 -20.59 -9.96
N GLY A 133 6.89 -21.07 -9.64
CA GLY A 133 6.06 -21.86 -10.57
C GLY A 133 5.64 -21.09 -11.82
N ALA A 134 5.42 -19.79 -11.72
CA ALA A 134 5.17 -18.94 -12.89
C ALA A 134 6.39 -18.77 -13.82
N ARG A 135 7.61 -18.94 -13.29
CA ARG A 135 8.87 -18.80 -14.05
C ARG A 135 9.42 -20.12 -14.60
N GLY A 136 9.10 -21.26 -13.98
CA GLY A 136 9.49 -22.59 -14.45
C GLY A 136 8.28 -23.34 -14.97
N GLY A 137 8.19 -23.57 -16.29
CA GLY A 137 7.07 -24.27 -16.93
C GLY A 137 6.95 -25.78 -16.63
N GLY A 138 7.19 -26.20 -15.38
CA GLY A 138 7.09 -27.59 -14.94
C GLY A 138 5.81 -27.85 -14.15
N GLU A 139 5.19 -29.02 -14.39
CA GLU A 139 4.03 -29.52 -13.64
C GLU A 139 4.26 -29.46 -12.12
N ALA A 140 3.22 -29.02 -11.40
CA ALA A 140 3.21 -29.00 -9.94
C ALA A 140 3.45 -30.42 -9.38
N PRO A 141 4.36 -30.61 -8.40
CA PRO A 141 4.58 -31.92 -7.83
C PRO A 141 3.32 -32.36 -7.06
N GLY A 142 2.81 -33.54 -7.43
CA GLY A 142 1.71 -34.21 -6.74
C GLY A 142 2.08 -34.57 -5.31
N GLY A 143 1.71 -33.72 -4.36
CA GLY A 143 1.71 -33.98 -2.93
C GLY A 143 0.32 -33.72 -2.36
N ALA A 144 -0.14 -34.59 -1.46
CA ALA A 144 -1.45 -34.48 -0.82
C ALA A 144 -1.60 -33.14 -0.08
N GLY A 145 -2.38 -32.24 -0.68
CA GLY A 145 -2.55 -30.85 -0.27
C GLY A 145 -2.31 -29.94 -1.47
N ALA A 146 -3.25 -29.89 -2.42
CA ALA A 146 -3.21 -28.90 -3.49
C ALA A 146 -2.97 -27.53 -2.86
N ALA A 147 -1.86 -26.88 -3.20
CA ALA A 147 -1.53 -25.58 -2.66
C ALA A 147 -2.67 -24.62 -3.04
N LYS A 148 -3.37 -24.08 -2.05
CA LYS A 148 -4.43 -23.09 -2.26
C LYS A 148 -3.92 -22.00 -3.20
N GLY A 149 -4.57 -21.81 -4.34
CA GLY A 149 -4.14 -20.86 -5.38
C GLY A 149 -4.30 -19.38 -4.98
N TYR A 150 -4.91 -19.12 -3.83
CA TYR A 150 -5.27 -17.79 -3.37
C TYR A 150 -4.21 -17.16 -2.42
N ARG A 151 -3.97 -15.87 -2.64
CA ARG A 151 -2.96 -15.05 -1.94
C ARG A 151 -3.59 -14.34 -0.75
N GLU A 152 -2.91 -14.39 0.39
CA GLU A 152 -3.27 -13.62 1.59
C GLU A 152 -2.06 -12.80 2.03
N VAL A 153 -2.33 -11.56 2.42
CA VAL A 153 -1.36 -10.65 3.02
C VAL A 153 -1.89 -10.24 4.40
N PRO A 154 -1.44 -10.92 5.47
CA PRO A 154 -1.79 -10.58 6.84
C PRO A 154 -0.90 -9.45 7.38
N TYR A 155 -1.47 -8.57 8.20
CA TYR A 155 -0.74 -7.55 8.94
C TYR A 155 -1.52 -7.11 10.19
N ILE A 156 -0.82 -6.63 11.21
CA ILE A 156 -1.39 -6.00 12.40
C ILE A 156 -1.32 -4.50 12.19
N GLN A 157 -2.49 -3.86 12.15
CA GLN A 157 -2.62 -2.41 12.08
C GLN A 157 -3.84 -1.86 12.82
N HIS A 158 -4.47 -2.61 13.72
CA HIS A 158 -5.69 -2.14 14.38
C HIS A 158 -5.41 -0.87 15.21
N GLN A 159 -5.75 0.31 14.68
CA GLN A 159 -5.29 1.63 15.17
C GLN A 159 -6.11 2.17 16.36
N ASN A 160 -6.60 1.27 17.21
CA ASN A 160 -7.41 1.57 18.39
C ASN A 160 -6.61 1.39 19.68
N SER A 161 -5.39 1.94 19.69
CA SER A 161 -4.44 1.78 20.78
C SER A 161 -4.12 0.30 21.08
N ASN A 162 -4.03 -0.54 20.05
CA ASN A 162 -3.89 -2.00 20.19
C ASN A 162 -2.67 -2.43 21.03
N LEU A 163 -1.61 -1.62 21.13
CA LEU A 163 -0.48 -1.95 22.00
C LEU A 163 -0.89 -1.88 23.49
N ARG A 164 -1.74 -0.93 23.86
CA ARG A 164 -2.26 -0.82 25.23
C ARG A 164 -3.42 -1.77 25.49
N GLU A 165 -4.31 -1.96 24.50
CA GLU A 165 -5.55 -2.72 24.71
C GLU A 165 -5.36 -4.23 24.51
N GLU A 166 -4.64 -4.66 23.48
CA GLU A 166 -4.46 -6.07 23.15
C GLU A 166 -3.10 -6.62 23.63
N LEU A 167 -2.05 -5.80 23.57
CA LEU A 167 -0.67 -6.25 23.77
C LEU A 167 0.04 -5.58 24.96
N SER A 168 -0.71 -5.22 26.00
CA SER A 168 -0.24 -4.46 27.17
C SER A 168 0.99 -5.05 27.87
N ALA A 169 1.17 -6.38 27.83
CA ALA A 169 2.35 -7.03 28.41
C ALA A 169 3.67 -6.68 27.70
N LEU A 170 3.63 -6.06 26.51
CA LEU A 170 4.78 -5.50 25.81
C LEU A 170 5.12 -4.05 26.22
N LEU A 171 4.24 -3.37 26.96
CA LEU A 171 4.49 -1.97 27.37
C LEU A 171 5.73 -1.81 28.24
N GLY A 172 6.22 -2.89 28.87
CA GLY A 172 7.48 -2.87 29.63
C GLY A 172 8.75 -2.80 28.76
N ASP A 173 8.62 -2.94 27.43
CA ASP A 173 9.73 -2.94 26.47
C ASP A 173 9.89 -1.63 25.69
N VAL A 174 8.87 -0.78 25.72
CA VAL A 174 8.82 0.53 25.07
C VAL A 174 8.49 1.61 26.11
N GLU A 175 8.74 2.87 25.78
CA GLU A 175 8.27 3.95 26.66
C GLU A 175 6.74 4.12 26.50
N PRO A 176 5.95 4.27 27.59
CA PRO A 176 4.50 4.42 27.51
C PRO A 176 4.05 5.73 26.82
N GLY A 177 4.97 6.69 26.77
CA GLY A 177 4.92 7.94 26.02
C GLY A 177 6.32 8.57 26.00
N LEU A 178 6.52 9.61 25.20
CA LEU A 178 7.83 10.24 25.02
C LEU A 178 7.85 11.57 25.80
N PRO A 179 8.57 11.70 26.93
CA PRO A 179 8.42 12.85 27.84
C PRO A 179 8.59 14.22 27.16
N TRP A 180 9.50 14.31 26.20
CA TRP A 180 9.73 15.53 25.42
C TRP A 180 8.57 15.86 24.47
N ALA A 181 7.84 14.86 23.99
CA ALA A 181 6.66 15.03 23.15
C ALA A 181 5.45 15.41 24.00
N GLU A 182 5.27 14.76 25.15
CA GLU A 182 4.19 15.06 26.09
C GLU A 182 4.26 16.50 26.60
N GLU A 183 5.47 17.01 26.87
CA GLU A 183 5.68 18.42 27.23
C GLU A 183 5.20 19.38 26.11
N VAL A 184 5.41 18.99 24.84
CA VAL A 184 5.06 19.82 23.68
C VAL A 184 3.58 19.73 23.32
N PHE A 185 3.00 18.54 23.40
CA PHE A 185 1.60 18.29 23.05
C PHE A 185 0.64 18.52 24.22
N GLY A 186 1.14 18.57 25.45
CA GLY A 186 0.39 18.95 26.65
C GLY A 186 -0.21 17.77 27.42
N GLY A 187 0.26 16.54 27.18
CA GLY A 187 -0.24 15.34 27.82
C GLY A 187 0.28 14.04 27.21
N PRO A 188 -0.12 12.89 27.77
CA PRO A 188 0.19 11.58 27.19
C PRO A 188 -0.54 11.37 25.86
N PRO A 189 -0.07 10.45 24.99
CA PRO A 189 -0.73 10.18 23.73
C PRO A 189 -2.09 9.49 23.93
N GLU A 190 -3.08 9.85 23.11
CA GLU A 190 -4.43 9.28 23.11
C GLU A 190 -4.40 7.80 22.70
N ALA A 191 -3.55 7.45 21.74
CA ALA A 191 -3.38 6.07 21.28
C ALA A 191 -1.91 5.71 21.09
N VAL A 192 -1.61 4.44 21.37
CA VAL A 192 -0.32 3.82 21.06
C VAL A 192 -0.57 2.54 20.30
N ASN A 193 -0.16 2.50 19.03
CA ASN A 193 -0.44 1.37 18.16
C ASN A 193 0.84 0.62 17.81
N LEU A 194 0.73 -0.71 17.77
CA LEU A 194 1.73 -1.61 17.25
C LEU A 194 1.38 -2.00 15.81
N TRP A 195 2.40 -1.96 14.96
CA TRP A 195 2.35 -2.33 13.56
C TRP A 195 3.28 -3.50 13.29
N ILE A 196 2.75 -4.58 12.71
CA ILE A 196 3.57 -5.71 12.22
C ILE A 196 3.07 -6.15 10.84
N GLY A 197 3.95 -6.25 9.86
CA GLY A 197 3.62 -6.78 8.54
C GLY A 197 4.86 -6.95 7.69
N ASP A 198 4.70 -7.40 6.44
CA ASP A 198 5.80 -7.55 5.50
C ASP A 198 5.66 -6.64 4.28
N GLN A 199 6.67 -6.64 3.42
CA GLN A 199 6.75 -5.80 2.21
C GLN A 199 5.54 -5.89 1.26
N ARG A 200 4.67 -6.88 1.40
CA ARG A 200 3.48 -7.05 0.57
C ARG A 200 2.35 -6.10 0.99
N SER A 201 2.30 -5.65 2.25
CA SER A 201 1.28 -4.68 2.69
C SER A 201 1.76 -3.23 2.59
N ALA A 202 0.83 -2.36 2.18
CA ALA A 202 1.03 -0.92 2.14
C ALA A 202 -0.30 -0.22 2.46
N THR A 203 -0.20 0.95 3.08
CA THR A 203 -1.34 1.81 3.39
C THR A 203 -1.52 2.83 2.27
N SER A 204 -2.75 2.99 1.79
CA SER A 204 -3.11 3.95 0.73
C SER A 204 -2.96 5.41 1.19
N PHE A 205 -3.00 6.38 0.27
CA PHE A 205 -2.90 7.79 0.63
C PHE A 205 -4.07 8.24 1.50
N HIS A 206 -3.76 8.77 2.67
CA HIS A 206 -4.73 9.33 3.62
C HIS A 206 -4.08 10.41 4.48
N LYS A 207 -4.85 11.00 5.38
CA LYS A 207 -4.38 11.95 6.39
C LYS A 207 -5.04 11.65 7.72
N ASP A 208 -4.35 11.97 8.81
CA ASP A 208 -4.87 11.83 10.17
C ASP A 208 -5.06 13.19 10.84
N HIS A 209 -5.92 13.24 11.86
CA HIS A 209 -6.09 14.41 12.72
C HIS A 209 -5.23 14.29 14.00
N TYR A 210 -4.07 13.62 13.88
CA TYR A 210 -3.15 13.36 14.97
C TYR A 210 -1.74 13.85 14.63
N GLU A 211 -1.06 14.42 15.62
CA GLU A 211 0.39 14.58 15.60
C GLU A 211 0.99 13.20 15.87
N ASN A 212 1.66 12.62 14.88
CA ASN A 212 2.04 11.22 14.88
C ASN A 212 3.56 11.05 15.05
N LEU A 213 3.99 10.34 16.10
CA LEU A 213 5.38 9.92 16.29
C LEU A 213 5.52 8.43 15.96
N TYR A 214 6.07 8.13 14.79
CA TYR A 214 6.15 6.79 14.23
C TYR A 214 7.55 6.20 14.41
N ALA A 215 7.72 5.35 15.42
CA ALA A 215 8.97 4.72 15.85
C ALA A 215 9.17 3.34 15.20
N VAL A 216 10.27 3.14 14.48
CA VAL A 216 10.56 1.86 13.81
C VAL A 216 11.53 1.02 14.64
N VAL A 217 11.15 -0.23 14.91
CA VAL A 217 11.92 -1.18 15.75
C VAL A 217 12.66 -2.22 14.90
N ARG A 218 12.02 -2.68 13.82
CA ARG A 218 12.57 -3.66 12.85
C ARG A 218 12.16 -3.29 11.43
N GLY A 219 13.03 -3.58 10.46
CA GLY A 219 12.81 -3.24 9.05
C GLY A 219 12.80 -1.73 8.78
N THR A 220 12.22 -1.32 7.67
CA THR A 220 12.14 0.09 7.25
C THR A 220 10.73 0.43 6.80
N LYS A 221 10.22 1.58 7.24
CA LYS A 221 9.01 2.19 6.68
C LYS A 221 9.38 3.26 5.67
N VAL A 222 8.64 3.32 4.57
CA VAL A 222 8.85 4.30 3.50
C VAL A 222 7.57 5.11 3.35
N PHE A 223 7.60 6.36 3.81
CA PHE A 223 6.49 7.29 3.72
C PHE A 223 6.63 8.14 2.47
N THR A 224 5.59 8.19 1.65
CA THR A 224 5.44 9.19 0.59
C THR A 224 4.50 10.26 1.13
N LEU A 225 4.98 11.48 1.25
CA LEU A 225 4.37 12.57 2.00
C LEU A 225 4.02 13.74 1.07
N LEU A 226 2.83 14.28 1.26
CA LEU A 226 2.39 15.51 0.62
C LEU A 226 1.85 16.48 1.68
N PRO A 227 2.26 17.76 1.65
CA PRO A 227 1.82 18.73 2.64
C PRO A 227 0.32 19.02 2.50
N PRO A 228 -0.32 19.58 3.52
CA PRO A 228 -1.76 19.90 3.47
C PRO A 228 -2.14 20.88 2.34
N CYS A 229 -1.22 21.75 1.91
CA CYS A 229 -1.45 22.65 0.77
C CYS A 229 -1.56 21.94 -0.57
N ASP A 230 -1.16 20.66 -0.65
CA ASP A 230 -1.20 19.83 -1.85
C ASP A 230 -2.48 18.98 -1.92
N ALA A 231 -3.53 19.32 -1.14
CA ALA A 231 -4.80 18.57 -1.11
C ALA A 231 -5.41 18.34 -2.49
N PHE A 232 -5.28 19.31 -3.40
CA PHE A 232 -5.76 19.20 -4.79
C PHE A 232 -5.11 18.05 -5.58
N ARG A 233 -3.90 17.62 -5.18
CA ARG A 233 -3.19 16.50 -5.80
C ARG A 233 -3.76 15.14 -5.38
N MET A 234 -4.55 15.08 -4.31
CA MET A 234 -5.14 13.83 -3.80
C MET A 234 -6.31 13.32 -4.63
N ARG A 235 -6.88 14.14 -5.51
CA ARG A 235 -8.02 13.77 -6.37
C ARG A 235 -9.07 12.99 -5.56
N LEU A 236 -9.51 13.58 -4.44
CA LEU A 236 -10.45 12.91 -3.55
C LEU A 236 -11.74 12.61 -4.30
N ARG A 237 -12.21 11.36 -4.20
CA ARG A 237 -13.42 10.85 -4.85
C ARG A 237 -14.27 10.06 -3.87
N ARG A 238 -15.57 10.03 -4.10
CA ARG A 238 -16.49 9.18 -3.34
C ARG A 238 -16.49 7.79 -3.92
N PHE A 239 -16.13 6.83 -3.10
CA PHE A 239 -16.15 5.41 -3.43
C PHE A 239 -17.28 4.72 -2.66
N PRO A 240 -18.10 3.89 -3.31
CA PRO A 240 -19.01 3.03 -2.58
C PRO A 240 -18.21 2.02 -1.73
N ALA A 241 -18.74 1.69 -0.56
CA ALA A 241 -18.02 0.90 0.44
C ALA A 241 -18.26 -0.61 0.32
N ALA A 242 -17.20 -1.37 0.50
CA ALA A 242 -17.20 -2.84 0.59
C ALA A 242 -16.22 -3.31 1.67
N SER A 243 -16.30 -4.58 2.03
CA SER A 243 -15.43 -5.21 3.03
C SER A 243 -14.93 -6.55 2.52
N TYR A 244 -13.66 -6.88 2.76
CA TYR A 244 -13.18 -8.22 2.44
C TYR A 244 -13.80 -9.26 3.37
N VAL A 245 -14.32 -10.34 2.80
CA VAL A 245 -14.89 -11.47 3.54
C VAL A 245 -14.46 -12.77 2.85
N ARG A 246 -14.20 -13.82 3.63
CA ARG A 246 -13.96 -15.15 3.06
C ARG A 246 -15.20 -15.62 2.31
N ARG A 247 -15.01 -16.22 1.13
CA ARG A 247 -16.12 -16.63 0.27
C ARG A 247 -17.10 -17.55 0.98
N ARG A 248 -16.63 -18.48 1.81
CA ARG A 248 -17.48 -19.38 2.60
C ARG A 248 -18.39 -18.67 3.61
N ASP A 249 -17.96 -17.50 4.08
CA ASP A 249 -18.61 -16.73 5.15
C ASP A 249 -19.56 -15.67 4.58
N VAL A 250 -19.61 -15.51 3.25
CA VAL A 250 -20.55 -14.60 2.58
C VAL A 250 -21.97 -15.16 2.71
N PRO A 251 -22.92 -14.42 3.32
CA PRO A 251 -24.29 -14.88 3.45
C PRO A 251 -24.95 -15.11 2.06
N PRO A 252 -25.83 -16.12 1.94
CA PRO A 252 -26.58 -16.34 0.71
C PRO A 252 -27.36 -15.09 0.28
N GLY A 253 -27.28 -14.71 -1.00
CA GLY A 253 -27.95 -13.53 -1.55
C GLY A 253 -27.22 -12.20 -1.35
N THR A 254 -26.12 -12.17 -0.59
CA THR A 254 -25.29 -10.96 -0.45
C THR A 254 -24.52 -10.68 -1.75
N ARG A 255 -24.55 -9.43 -2.20
CA ARG A 255 -23.80 -8.98 -3.38
C ARG A 255 -22.31 -8.87 -3.04
N TYR A 256 -21.46 -9.49 -3.85
CA TYR A 256 -20.00 -9.41 -3.71
C TYR A 256 -19.33 -9.36 -5.10
N GLY A 257 -18.06 -9.00 -5.12
CA GLY A 257 -17.24 -9.06 -6.32
C GLY A 257 -15.86 -9.65 -6.09
N GLU A 258 -15.25 -10.12 -7.18
CA GLU A 258 -13.91 -10.67 -7.18
C GLU A 258 -12.87 -9.56 -7.25
N VAL A 259 -11.72 -9.78 -6.60
CA VAL A 259 -10.62 -8.82 -6.48
C VAL A 259 -9.31 -9.46 -6.91
N SER A 260 -8.45 -8.69 -7.57
CA SER A 260 -7.13 -9.18 -7.97
C SER A 260 -6.20 -9.37 -6.76
N PRO A 261 -5.46 -10.49 -6.67
CA PRO A 261 -4.40 -10.67 -5.66
C PRO A 261 -3.15 -9.82 -5.95
N GLN A 262 -3.03 -9.26 -7.17
CA GLN A 262 -1.98 -8.33 -7.53
C GLN A 262 -2.50 -6.89 -7.35
N PRO A 263 -1.83 -6.05 -6.55
CA PRO A 263 -2.17 -4.62 -6.45
C PRO A 263 -2.25 -3.97 -7.83
N GLY A 264 -3.28 -3.15 -8.07
CA GLY A 264 -3.46 -2.39 -9.31
C GLY A 264 -3.87 -3.21 -10.55
N ALA A 265 -3.73 -4.53 -10.54
CA ALA A 265 -4.14 -5.38 -11.66
C ALA A 265 -5.67 -5.51 -11.74
N PRO A 266 -6.25 -5.58 -12.95
CA PRO A 266 -7.68 -5.80 -13.10
C PRO A 266 -8.07 -7.16 -12.48
N PRO A 267 -9.22 -7.25 -11.81
CA PRO A 267 -9.74 -8.53 -11.34
C PRO A 267 -9.95 -9.49 -12.51
N TYR A 268 -9.72 -10.79 -12.26
CA TYR A 268 -9.85 -11.82 -13.31
C TYR A 268 -11.33 -12.01 -13.68
N ILE A 269 -11.75 -11.40 -14.79
CA ILE A 269 -13.06 -11.63 -15.40
C ILE A 269 -12.94 -12.90 -16.27
N GLY A 270 -12.93 -14.06 -15.63
CA GLY A 270 -12.63 -15.30 -16.35
C GLY A 270 -13.01 -16.56 -15.62
N MET A 271 -14.25 -16.64 -15.11
CA MET A 271 -15.02 -17.91 -14.96
C MET A 271 -16.38 -17.74 -14.29
N ALA A 272 -16.74 -16.56 -13.77
CA ALA A 272 -18.07 -16.34 -13.19
C ALA A 272 -19.23 -16.51 -14.20
N ALA A 273 -18.97 -16.54 -15.51
CA ALA A 273 -19.98 -16.67 -16.56
C ALA A 273 -20.12 -18.09 -17.14
N ALA A 274 -19.31 -19.08 -16.73
CA ALA A 274 -19.31 -20.42 -17.33
C ALA A 274 -19.93 -21.50 -16.40
N GLY A 275 -21.06 -21.16 -15.75
CA GLY A 275 -21.91 -22.11 -15.04
C GLY A 275 -22.95 -22.80 -15.94
N GLY A 276 -22.80 -22.75 -17.27
CA GLY A 276 -23.74 -23.33 -18.22
C GLY A 276 -23.05 -24.31 -19.16
N GLY A 277 -23.44 -25.58 -19.12
CA GLY A 277 -22.92 -26.62 -20.01
C GLY A 277 -23.04 -26.23 -21.49
N GLY A 278 -21.94 -26.33 -22.21
CA GLY A 278 -21.87 -26.03 -23.64
C GLY A 278 -20.68 -26.73 -24.29
N SER A 279 -21.00 -27.68 -25.15
CA SER A 279 -20.11 -28.57 -25.91
C SER A 279 -19.04 -27.87 -26.76
N ASN A 280 -17.87 -28.51 -26.84
CA ASN A 280 -16.80 -28.27 -27.81
C ASN A 280 -17.30 -27.95 -29.22
N VAL A 281 -16.90 -26.80 -29.75
CA VAL A 281 -16.76 -26.59 -31.20
C VAL A 281 -15.43 -25.89 -31.46
N SER A 282 -14.52 -26.62 -32.09
CA SER A 282 -13.27 -26.09 -32.63
C SER A 282 -13.55 -25.29 -33.91
N SER A 283 -13.07 -24.06 -33.99
CA SER A 283 -12.66 -23.49 -35.28
C SER A 283 -11.51 -22.51 -35.05
N GLY A 284 -10.39 -22.78 -35.71
CA GLY A 284 -9.14 -22.08 -35.52
C GLY A 284 -9.06 -20.76 -36.27
N ARG A 285 -8.29 -19.83 -35.70
CA ARG A 285 -7.42 -18.93 -36.46
C ARG A 285 -6.34 -18.36 -35.53
N SER A 286 -5.14 -18.30 -36.08
CA SER A 286 -3.87 -18.02 -35.42
C SER A 286 -3.75 -16.59 -34.92
N GLY A 287 -3.58 -16.48 -33.61
CA GLY A 287 -3.08 -15.32 -32.89
C GLY A 287 -2.97 -15.77 -31.46
N LEU A 288 -1.76 -16.16 -31.02
CA LEU A 288 -1.56 -16.63 -29.65
C LEU A 288 -1.98 -15.50 -28.69
N PRO A 289 -3.04 -15.68 -27.88
CA PRO A 289 -3.31 -14.73 -26.81
C PRO A 289 -2.15 -14.80 -25.81
N PRO A 290 -1.90 -13.72 -25.04
CA PRO A 290 -0.98 -13.80 -23.93
C PRO A 290 -1.36 -15.01 -23.07
N ARG A 291 -0.38 -15.83 -22.70
CA ARG A 291 -0.59 -17.01 -21.86
C ARG A 291 -1.45 -16.59 -20.66
N GLN A 292 -2.69 -17.06 -20.64
CA GLN A 292 -3.56 -16.99 -19.46
C GLN A 292 -2.83 -17.76 -18.35
N GLY A 293 -2.16 -17.04 -17.45
CA GLY A 293 -1.82 -17.62 -16.17
C GLY A 293 -3.13 -18.13 -15.57
N ALA A 294 -3.13 -19.34 -15.02
CA ALA A 294 -4.29 -19.87 -14.32
C ALA A 294 -4.80 -18.78 -13.37
N GLY A 295 -6.04 -18.33 -13.59
CA GLY A 295 -6.67 -17.36 -12.70
C GLY A 295 -6.70 -17.90 -11.27
N PRO A 296 -6.92 -17.04 -10.26
CA PRO A 296 -7.13 -17.53 -8.90
C PRO A 296 -8.22 -18.60 -8.93
N ASP A 297 -8.02 -19.68 -8.19
CA ASP A 297 -9.01 -20.74 -8.03
C ASP A 297 -10.31 -20.13 -7.49
N THR A 298 -11.27 -19.85 -8.40
CA THR A 298 -12.56 -19.26 -8.07
C THR A 298 -13.46 -20.22 -7.29
N ASP A 299 -13.00 -21.46 -7.05
CA ASP A 299 -13.70 -22.44 -6.26
C ASP A 299 -13.15 -22.53 -4.82
N ASP A 300 -12.02 -21.86 -4.49
CA ASP A 300 -11.45 -21.87 -3.13
C ASP A 300 -12.38 -21.15 -2.13
N PRO A 301 -12.96 -21.86 -1.14
CA PRO A 301 -13.87 -21.27 -0.16
C PRO A 301 -13.17 -20.37 0.88
N ASP A 302 -11.84 -20.43 1.03
CA ASP A 302 -11.05 -19.55 1.91
C ASP A 302 -10.70 -18.21 1.26
N ARG A 303 -10.87 -18.05 -0.06
CA ARG A 303 -10.51 -16.81 -0.74
C ARG A 303 -11.30 -15.61 -0.23
N LEU A 304 -10.70 -14.41 -0.23
CA LEU A 304 -11.42 -13.18 0.10
C LEU A 304 -12.06 -12.59 -1.15
N VAL A 305 -13.30 -12.17 -0.99
CA VAL A 305 -14.09 -11.40 -1.97
C VAL A 305 -14.49 -10.07 -1.34
N ALA A 306 -14.79 -9.07 -2.16
CA ALA A 306 -15.29 -7.78 -1.69
C ALA A 306 -16.82 -7.85 -1.56
N VAL A 307 -17.32 -7.95 -0.33
CA VAL A 307 -18.75 -7.90 -0.01
C VAL A 307 -19.21 -6.45 0.01
N ILE A 308 -20.26 -6.14 -0.75
CA ILE A 308 -20.80 -4.79 -0.84
C ILE A 308 -21.59 -4.48 0.44
N ASN A 309 -21.27 -3.35 1.08
CA ASN A 309 -21.87 -3.01 2.37
C ASN A 309 -23.35 -2.61 2.20
N THR A 310 -24.19 -3.10 3.11
CA THR A 310 -25.62 -2.77 3.19
C THR A 310 -26.00 -2.38 4.63
N PRO A 311 -26.56 -1.18 4.89
CA PRO A 311 -26.91 -0.15 3.90
C PRO A 311 -25.68 0.39 3.16
N ALA A 312 -25.87 0.75 1.90
CA ALA A 312 -24.79 1.27 1.09
C ALA A 312 -24.44 2.68 1.56
N TYR A 313 -23.14 2.94 1.73
CA TYR A 313 -22.59 4.26 2.02
C TYR A 313 -21.36 4.50 1.16
N GLN A 314 -20.91 5.75 1.12
CA GLN A 314 -19.74 6.16 0.36
C GLN A 314 -18.66 6.71 1.29
N VAL A 315 -17.41 6.51 0.90
CA VAL A 315 -16.23 7.03 1.59
C VAL A 315 -15.52 7.99 0.64
N LEU A 316 -15.24 9.20 1.12
CA LEU A 316 -14.36 10.12 0.41
C LEU A 316 -12.91 9.70 0.65
N TRP A 317 -12.19 9.32 -0.41
CA TRP A 317 -10.81 8.86 -0.30
C TRP A 317 -9.95 9.32 -1.47
N SER A 318 -8.63 9.23 -1.31
CA SER A 318 -7.68 9.53 -2.39
C SER A 318 -7.71 8.47 -3.47
N ASP A 319 -7.92 8.86 -4.73
CA ASP A 319 -7.81 7.95 -5.90
C ASP A 319 -6.35 7.79 -6.38
N VAL A 320 -5.41 8.44 -5.68
CA VAL A 320 -3.99 8.39 -5.97
C VAL A 320 -3.33 7.17 -5.32
N ASP A 321 -2.61 6.41 -6.13
CA ASP A 321 -1.71 5.34 -5.68
C ASP A 321 -0.30 5.67 -6.18
N CYS A 322 0.61 5.97 -5.25
CA CYS A 322 2.03 6.19 -5.58
C CYS A 322 2.90 5.04 -5.11
N THR A 323 2.40 3.82 -4.92
CA THR A 323 3.23 2.67 -4.50
C THR A 323 4.35 2.41 -5.50
N ALA A 324 5.42 1.73 -5.08
CA ALA A 324 6.64 1.62 -5.89
C ALA A 324 6.36 0.93 -7.22
N ASP A 325 5.48 -0.07 -7.21
CA ASP A 325 5.02 -0.77 -8.42
C ASP A 325 4.37 0.21 -9.40
N THR A 326 3.56 1.17 -8.91
CA THR A 326 2.91 2.20 -9.73
C THR A 326 3.93 3.19 -10.29
N TYR A 327 4.83 3.74 -9.45
CA TYR A 327 5.85 4.71 -9.88
C TYR A 327 6.86 4.12 -10.88
N GLN A 328 7.32 2.88 -10.66
CA GLN A 328 8.20 2.18 -11.58
C GLN A 328 7.52 1.94 -12.94
N SER A 329 6.23 1.59 -12.94
CA SER A 329 5.48 1.41 -14.18
C SER A 329 5.26 2.72 -14.98
N LEU A 330 5.32 3.87 -14.29
CA LEU A 330 5.26 5.20 -14.91
C LEU A 330 6.63 5.77 -15.30
N GLY A 331 7.73 5.03 -15.05
CA GLY A 331 9.09 5.49 -15.37
C GLY A 331 9.62 6.60 -14.44
N GLN A 332 8.95 6.86 -13.31
CA GLN A 332 9.25 7.98 -12.42
C GLN A 332 10.18 7.57 -11.27
N ARG A 333 11.19 8.40 -10.96
CA ARG A 333 12.05 8.24 -9.77
C ARG A 333 11.58 9.14 -8.64
N ARG A 334 11.37 8.58 -7.45
CA ARG A 334 11.05 9.40 -6.27
C ARG A 334 12.28 10.16 -5.77
N ALA A 335 12.14 11.46 -5.55
CA ALA A 335 13.17 12.25 -4.88
C ALA A 335 13.12 11.98 -3.36
N ALA A 336 14.15 11.30 -2.83
CA ALA A 336 14.31 11.15 -1.40
C ALA A 336 14.95 12.43 -0.81
N GLN A 337 14.31 13.03 0.18
CA GLN A 337 14.87 14.17 0.90
C GLN A 337 15.26 13.75 2.32
N PRO A 338 16.49 14.05 2.78
CA PRO A 338 16.89 13.78 4.15
C PRO A 338 16.12 14.69 5.11
N LEU A 339 15.41 14.09 6.05
CA LEU A 339 14.61 14.79 7.07
C LEU A 339 15.19 14.45 8.45
N PHE A 340 16.19 15.15 8.98
CA PHE A 340 16.82 14.76 10.26
C PHE A 340 16.74 15.82 11.37
N TYR A 341 16.49 15.38 12.60
CA TYR A 341 16.54 16.15 13.85
C TYR A 341 17.37 15.43 14.92
N GLY A 342 18.38 16.11 15.49
CA GLY A 342 19.28 15.54 16.49
C GLY A 342 20.68 16.15 16.38
N THR A 343 21.68 15.53 17.01
CA THR A 343 23.10 15.79 16.70
C THR A 343 23.24 15.69 15.19
N GLU A 344 23.81 16.72 14.54
CA GLU A 344 24.35 16.54 13.20
C GLU A 344 25.16 15.24 13.24
N PRO A 345 24.98 14.32 12.27
CA PRO A 345 25.88 13.18 12.18
C PRO A 345 27.28 13.79 12.22
N ALA A 346 28.05 13.50 13.28
CA ALA A 346 29.39 14.02 13.42
C ALA A 346 30.06 13.80 12.08
N ALA A 347 30.55 14.90 11.46
CA ALA A 347 31.12 14.87 10.12
C ALA A 347 31.92 13.57 9.99
N PRO A 348 31.48 12.65 9.12
CA PRO A 348 31.88 11.28 9.26
C PRO A 348 33.40 11.24 9.21
N THR A 349 34.02 10.66 10.24
CA THR A 349 35.45 10.32 10.13
C THR A 349 35.59 9.49 8.86
N ALA A 350 36.67 9.67 8.10
CA ALA A 350 36.79 9.13 6.74
C ALA A 350 36.42 7.63 6.61
N GLY A 351 36.53 6.85 7.70
CA GLY A 351 36.05 5.46 7.79
C GLY A 351 34.52 5.27 7.91
N ALA A 352 33.79 6.13 8.62
CA ALA A 352 32.33 6.07 8.74
C ALA A 352 31.60 6.60 7.49
N ALA A 353 32.20 7.56 6.78
CA ALA A 353 31.73 8.03 5.48
C ALA A 353 31.82 6.89 4.47
N ALA A 354 32.96 6.19 4.47
CA ALA A 354 33.16 5.01 3.65
C ALA A 354 32.17 3.89 4.00
N ALA A 355 31.81 3.70 5.28
CA ALA A 355 30.81 2.70 5.69
C ALA A 355 29.37 3.07 5.31
N ALA A 356 28.98 4.35 5.43
CA ALA A 356 27.65 4.82 5.04
C ALA A 356 27.50 4.90 3.51
N VAL A 357 28.54 5.34 2.80
CA VAL A 357 28.62 5.27 1.33
C VAL A 357 28.69 3.81 0.88
N ALA A 358 29.38 2.92 1.58
CA ALA A 358 29.37 1.49 1.29
C ALA A 358 28.02 0.85 1.61
N ALA A 359 27.29 1.29 2.63
CA ALA A 359 25.94 0.79 2.93
C ALA A 359 24.92 1.28 1.91
N ALA A 360 24.98 2.56 1.51
CA ALA A 360 24.17 3.12 0.43
C ALA A 360 24.54 2.52 -0.93
N SER A 361 25.82 2.30 -1.18
CA SER A 361 26.34 1.64 -2.40
C SER A 361 26.04 0.14 -2.38
N ALA A 362 26.03 -0.53 -1.23
CA ALA A 362 25.59 -1.92 -1.09
C ALA A 362 24.07 -2.05 -1.22
N ALA A 363 23.28 -1.08 -0.75
CA ALA A 363 21.84 -1.03 -0.99
C ALA A 363 21.53 -0.75 -2.47
N ALA A 364 22.28 0.16 -3.10
CA ALA A 364 22.19 0.44 -4.53
C ALA A 364 22.68 -0.74 -5.38
N ALA A 365 23.75 -1.42 -4.97
CA ALA A 365 24.28 -2.62 -5.62
C ALA A 365 23.38 -3.83 -5.39
N ALA A 366 22.74 -3.97 -4.24
CA ALA A 366 21.71 -4.99 -3.99
C ALA A 366 20.46 -4.71 -4.81
N HIS A 367 20.06 -3.44 -4.98
CA HIS A 367 18.97 -3.04 -5.85
C HIS A 367 19.31 -3.28 -7.33
N ALA A 368 20.51 -2.90 -7.78
CA ALA A 368 21.01 -3.12 -9.13
C ALA A 368 21.24 -4.62 -9.42
N ALA A 369 21.72 -5.41 -8.45
CA ALA A 369 21.82 -6.87 -8.58
C ALA A 369 20.44 -7.53 -8.62
N HIS A 370 19.46 -6.99 -7.89
CA HIS A 370 18.07 -7.44 -7.96
C HIS A 370 17.42 -7.09 -9.31
N GLU A 371 17.73 -5.93 -9.89
CA GLU A 371 17.30 -5.54 -11.24
C GLU A 371 18.02 -6.32 -12.34
N HIS A 372 19.33 -6.54 -12.21
CA HIS A 372 20.13 -7.33 -13.16
C HIS A 372 19.71 -8.81 -13.15
N ALA A 373 19.47 -9.40 -11.97
CA ALA A 373 18.91 -10.74 -11.84
C ALA A 373 17.45 -10.84 -12.36
N ARG A 374 16.76 -9.70 -12.47
CA ARG A 374 15.43 -9.59 -13.07
C ARG A 374 15.50 -9.42 -14.60
N GLN A 375 16.55 -8.79 -15.13
CA GLN A 375 16.83 -8.64 -16.57
C GLN A 375 17.47 -9.90 -17.18
N GLU A 376 18.37 -10.61 -16.49
CA GLU A 376 18.97 -11.87 -16.97
C GLU A 376 17.96 -13.03 -17.09
N HIS A 377 16.79 -12.90 -16.45
CA HIS A 377 15.66 -13.84 -16.59
C HIS A 377 14.76 -13.54 -17.80
N VAL A 378 15.10 -12.52 -18.60
CA VAL A 378 14.47 -12.19 -19.87
C VAL A 378 15.46 -12.52 -20.99
N VAL A 379 15.22 -13.66 -21.65
CA VAL A 379 15.80 -14.10 -22.93
C VAL A 379 17.28 -14.54 -22.92
N LYS A 380 17.50 -15.85 -22.81
CA LYS A 380 18.47 -16.56 -23.66
C LYS A 380 17.71 -17.59 -24.50
N VAL A 381 17.22 -17.14 -25.67
CA VAL A 381 16.91 -18.01 -26.80
C VAL A 381 17.99 -17.75 -27.84
N ALA A 382 18.67 -18.81 -28.24
CA ALA A 382 19.81 -18.80 -29.13
C ALA A 382 19.44 -18.54 -30.61
N ALA A 383 20.24 -17.73 -31.27
CA ALA A 383 20.65 -17.75 -32.68
C ALA A 383 21.66 -16.60 -32.80
N GLY A 384 22.82 -16.65 -33.45
CA GLY A 384 23.46 -17.54 -34.41
C GLY A 384 24.60 -16.69 -34.96
N GLU A 385 25.78 -17.28 -35.13
CA GLU A 385 27.00 -16.61 -35.60
C GLU A 385 26.82 -16.00 -37.00
N ALA A 386 27.34 -14.79 -37.21
CA ALA A 386 27.82 -14.30 -38.51
C ALA A 386 28.77 -13.10 -38.29
N ASP A 387 29.95 -13.21 -38.88
CA ASP A 387 31.08 -12.28 -38.89
C ASP A 387 30.87 -11.06 -39.83
N GLY A 388 31.69 -10.02 -39.65
CA GLY A 388 31.96 -8.91 -40.60
C GLY A 388 31.86 -7.52 -39.94
N GLU A 389 32.98 -6.95 -39.49
CA GLU A 389 33.86 -5.98 -40.20
C GLU A 389 33.39 -4.50 -40.10
N ASP A 390 34.24 -3.73 -39.42
CA ASP A 390 34.60 -2.29 -39.49
C ASP A 390 33.69 -1.30 -40.26
N ASP A 391 33.36 -0.17 -39.62
CA ASP A 391 33.72 1.18 -40.12
C ASP A 391 33.41 2.28 -39.08
N GLU A 392 34.25 3.32 -39.12
CA GLU A 392 34.30 4.50 -38.25
C GLU A 392 33.27 5.59 -38.65
N ASP A 393 33.19 6.62 -37.77
CA ASP A 393 32.73 8.00 -37.99
C ASP A 393 31.29 8.43 -37.59
N GLU A 394 31.29 9.34 -36.59
CA GLU A 394 30.59 10.63 -36.45
C GLU A 394 29.12 10.76 -36.94
N ASP A 395 28.19 11.17 -36.06
CA ASP A 395 27.72 12.56 -36.01
C ASP A 395 26.68 12.78 -34.89
N ASP A 396 26.70 14.00 -34.38
CA ASP A 396 25.88 14.69 -33.41
C ASP A 396 24.37 14.66 -33.76
N GLY A 397 23.54 14.52 -32.74
CA GLY A 397 22.10 14.43 -32.89
C GLY A 397 21.40 14.08 -31.58
N GLY A 398 21.64 14.88 -30.53
CA GLY A 398 20.83 14.85 -29.33
C GLY A 398 19.37 15.17 -29.66
N SER A 399 18.58 14.12 -29.90
CA SER A 399 17.13 14.24 -29.85
C SER A 399 16.76 14.34 -28.37
N ASP A 400 16.46 15.56 -27.93
CA ASP A 400 15.66 15.80 -26.74
C ASP A 400 14.40 14.94 -26.87
N GLU A 401 14.41 13.77 -26.24
CA GLU A 401 13.19 13.03 -25.94
C GLU A 401 12.37 13.96 -25.06
N GLU A 402 11.33 14.55 -25.63
CA GLU A 402 10.28 15.25 -24.91
C GLU A 402 9.80 14.34 -23.77
N GLN A 403 10.35 14.58 -22.57
CA GLN A 403 9.84 14.06 -21.31
C GLN A 403 8.40 14.53 -21.25
N GLY A 404 7.47 13.61 -21.56
CA GLY A 404 6.04 13.89 -21.52
C GLY A 404 5.70 14.58 -20.20
N ASP A 405 5.03 15.72 -20.30
CA ASP A 405 4.65 16.58 -19.19
C ASP A 405 4.07 15.75 -18.04
N ASP A 406 4.86 15.59 -16.98
CA ASP A 406 4.50 14.77 -15.84
C ASP A 406 3.34 15.45 -15.09
N VAL A 407 2.24 14.73 -14.92
CA VAL A 407 1.06 15.16 -14.14
C VAL A 407 1.46 15.55 -12.72
N TRP A 408 2.60 15.05 -12.23
CA TRP A 408 3.16 15.39 -10.91
C TRP A 408 4.11 16.59 -10.90
N ASP A 409 4.87 16.84 -11.97
CA ASP A 409 5.84 17.95 -12.04
C ASP A 409 5.19 19.28 -12.43
N ALA A 410 4.14 19.27 -13.25
CA ALA A 410 3.46 20.49 -13.70
C ALA A 410 2.72 21.26 -12.57
N ALA A 411 2.61 20.70 -11.35
CA ALA A 411 1.72 21.21 -10.30
C ALA A 411 2.32 21.38 -8.89
N GLY A 412 3.62 21.15 -8.66
CA GLY A 412 4.20 21.35 -7.32
C GLY A 412 5.44 20.53 -6.93
N GLY A 413 6.10 19.85 -7.88
CA GLY A 413 7.31 19.05 -7.63
C GLY A 413 7.03 17.67 -7.01
N ALA A 414 8.04 16.79 -7.02
CA ALA A 414 7.93 15.42 -6.54
C ALA A 414 7.51 15.33 -5.05
N PRO A 415 6.72 14.31 -4.65
CA PRO A 415 6.35 14.11 -3.24
C PRO A 415 7.59 13.87 -2.37
N LEU A 416 7.51 14.26 -1.10
CA LEU A 416 8.58 14.02 -0.15
C LEU A 416 8.61 12.53 0.23
N VAL A 417 9.77 11.89 0.15
CA VAL A 417 9.93 10.49 0.61
C VAL A 417 10.79 10.44 1.86
N ALA A 418 10.21 9.96 2.96
CA ALA A 418 10.89 9.68 4.20
C ALA A 418 11.11 8.18 4.38
N GLN A 419 12.36 7.75 4.48
CA GLN A 419 12.71 6.38 4.88
C GLN A 419 13.05 6.40 6.37
N VAL A 420 12.39 5.52 7.13
CA VAL A 420 12.50 5.45 8.59
C VAL A 420 12.94 4.04 8.95
N GLY A 421 14.18 3.90 9.39
CA GLY A 421 14.82 2.65 9.76
C GLY A 421 14.77 2.35 11.26
N PRO A 422 15.33 1.20 11.68
CA PRO A 422 15.33 0.80 13.08
C PRO A 422 16.03 1.83 13.97
N GLY A 423 15.36 2.25 15.06
CA GLY A 423 15.90 3.23 16.00
C GLY A 423 15.52 4.68 15.68
N GLU A 424 14.86 4.90 14.55
CA GLU A 424 14.42 6.21 14.09
C GLU A 424 12.92 6.43 14.38
N VAL A 425 12.55 7.70 14.58
CA VAL A 425 11.17 8.14 14.81
C VAL A 425 10.80 9.21 13.80
N LEU A 426 9.81 8.98 12.96
CA LEU A 426 9.23 10.04 12.14
C LEU A 426 8.20 10.82 12.95
N TYR A 427 8.44 12.10 13.15
CA TYR A 427 7.36 13.05 13.41
C TYR A 427 6.66 13.37 12.11
N LEU A 428 5.42 12.91 12.00
CA LEU A 428 4.48 13.21 10.94
C LEU A 428 3.42 14.17 11.51
N PRO A 429 3.41 15.45 11.08
CA PRO A 429 2.46 16.41 11.58
C PRO A 429 1.04 16.00 11.22
N SER A 430 0.08 16.42 12.04
CA SER A 430 -1.34 16.28 11.71
C SER A 430 -1.65 16.83 10.32
N ILE A 431 -2.69 16.29 9.68
CA ILE A 431 -3.25 16.64 8.36
C ILE A 431 -2.30 16.46 7.15
N TRP A 432 -1.10 15.92 7.34
CA TRP A 432 -0.24 15.54 6.22
C TRP A 432 -0.79 14.32 5.48
N TYR A 433 -0.85 14.42 4.15
CA TYR A 433 -1.20 13.29 3.31
C TYR A 433 -0.01 12.34 3.22
N HIS A 434 -0.26 11.06 3.42
CA HIS A 434 0.79 10.08 3.43
C HIS A 434 0.32 8.71 2.93
N GLN A 435 1.23 8.02 2.24
CA GLN A 435 1.15 6.63 1.86
C GLN A 435 2.35 5.90 2.45
N VAL A 436 2.15 4.69 2.97
CA VAL A 436 3.19 3.98 3.71
C VAL A 436 3.46 2.62 3.08
N GLU A 437 4.69 2.43 2.65
CA GLU A 437 5.23 1.13 2.23
C GLU A 437 6.23 0.64 3.28
N GLN A 438 6.63 -0.63 3.18
CA GLN A 438 7.61 -1.19 4.09
C GLN A 438 8.61 -2.09 3.38
N ARG A 439 9.84 -2.05 3.84
CA ARG A 439 10.96 -2.84 3.32
C ARG A 439 11.50 -3.70 4.45
N CYS A 440 11.58 -4.99 4.18
CA CYS A 440 12.16 -5.95 5.09
C CYS A 440 13.68 -5.97 4.87
N SER A 441 14.47 -6.02 5.95
CA SER A 441 15.91 -6.19 5.81
C SER A 441 16.25 -7.67 5.85
N LEU A 442 16.59 -8.25 4.69
CA LEU A 442 17.10 -9.63 4.61
C LEU A 442 18.52 -9.76 5.21
N THR A 443 19.17 -8.65 5.54
CA THR A 443 20.51 -8.64 6.14
C THR A 443 20.58 -7.57 7.23
N SER A 444 20.34 -7.97 8.48
CA SER A 444 20.72 -7.15 9.64
C SER A 444 22.25 -7.10 9.75
N THR A 445 22.79 -5.92 10.06
CA THR A 445 24.20 -5.76 10.46
C THR A 445 24.47 -6.20 11.91
N ALA A 446 23.41 -6.53 12.67
CA ALA A 446 23.52 -7.04 14.04
C ALA A 446 23.47 -8.57 14.08
N PRO A 447 24.49 -9.26 14.66
CA PRO A 447 24.49 -10.72 14.78
C PRO A 447 23.42 -11.20 15.78
N GLY A 448 22.69 -12.26 15.42
CA GLY A 448 21.66 -12.90 16.27
C GLY A 448 20.75 -13.86 15.49
N PRO A 449 19.93 -14.66 16.18
CA PRO A 449 19.02 -15.64 15.55
C PRO A 449 17.92 -15.00 14.68
N ASP A 450 17.72 -13.68 14.76
CA ASP A 450 16.78 -12.89 13.95
C ASP A 450 17.50 -11.91 12.99
N ALA A 451 18.77 -12.20 12.65
CA ALA A 451 19.59 -11.36 11.77
C ALA A 451 19.06 -11.28 10.32
N GLU A 452 18.18 -12.19 9.92
CA GLU A 452 17.41 -12.12 8.69
C GLU A 452 15.93 -12.18 9.08
N HIS A 453 15.19 -11.10 8.84
CA HIS A 453 13.76 -11.03 9.10
C HIS A 453 13.03 -10.39 7.93
N ASP A 454 11.86 -10.92 7.65
CA ASP A 454 11.01 -10.59 6.51
C ASP A 454 9.77 -9.82 6.91
N TYR A 455 9.78 -9.21 8.09
CA TYR A 455 8.71 -8.39 8.63
C TYR A 455 9.28 -7.07 9.16
N VAL A 456 8.40 -6.09 9.31
CA VAL A 456 8.66 -4.77 9.85
C VAL A 456 7.86 -4.63 11.13
N ILE A 457 8.47 -4.07 12.17
CA ILE A 457 7.79 -3.77 13.43
C ILE A 457 7.96 -2.29 13.72
N ALA A 458 6.86 -1.61 13.99
CA ALA A 458 6.86 -0.22 14.39
C ALA A 458 5.81 0.04 15.47
N VAL A 459 6.03 1.10 16.24
CA VAL A 459 5.09 1.63 17.23
C VAL A 459 4.83 3.06 16.87
N ASN A 460 3.59 3.51 16.91
CA ASN A 460 3.31 4.93 16.77
C ASN A 460 2.48 5.48 17.93
N TYR A 461 2.77 6.73 18.27
CA TYR A 461 2.09 7.49 19.30
C TYR A 461 1.28 8.60 18.62
N TRP A 462 -0.02 8.61 18.88
CA TRP A 462 -0.92 9.64 18.41
C TRP A 462 -1.20 10.63 19.53
N PHE A 463 -0.97 11.91 19.21
CA PHE A 463 -1.34 13.06 20.02
C PHE A 463 -2.44 13.85 19.29
N ASP A 464 -3.51 14.25 19.95
CA ASP A 464 -4.62 14.98 19.33
C ASP A 464 -4.10 16.26 18.68
N MET A 465 -4.59 16.55 17.47
CA MET A 465 -4.26 17.83 16.84
C MET A 465 -4.89 19.00 17.60
N LYS A 466 -4.23 20.15 17.52
CA LYS A 466 -4.83 21.42 17.91
C LYS A 466 -5.64 21.97 16.74
N TYR A 467 -6.94 22.15 16.94
CA TYR A 467 -7.85 22.77 15.98
C TYR A 467 -7.69 24.30 15.95
N ASP A 468 -6.53 24.74 15.49
CA ASP A 468 -6.13 26.15 15.40
C ASP A 468 -6.24 26.69 13.95
N THR A 469 -5.64 27.85 13.69
CA THR A 469 -5.67 28.49 12.37
C THR A 469 -5.08 27.62 11.25
N ARG A 470 -4.22 26.64 11.55
CA ARG A 470 -3.71 25.67 10.56
C ARG A 470 -4.82 24.77 10.06
N TYR A 471 -5.68 24.28 10.95
CA TYR A 471 -6.85 23.49 10.58
C TYR A 471 -7.81 24.31 9.70
N SER A 472 -8.11 25.55 10.09
CA SER A 472 -8.97 26.43 9.28
C SER A 472 -8.39 26.70 7.89
N SER A 473 -7.08 26.93 7.81
CA SER A 473 -6.39 27.15 6.52
C SER A 473 -6.44 25.91 5.64
N PHE A 474 -6.25 24.72 6.23
CA PHE A 474 -6.39 23.46 5.53
C PHE A 474 -7.80 23.22 5.01
N LYS A 475 -8.84 23.44 5.83
CA LYS A 475 -10.24 23.31 5.40
C LYS A 475 -10.58 24.27 4.27
N LEU A 476 -9.99 25.46 4.24
CA LEU A 476 -10.12 26.39 3.12
C LEU A 476 -9.51 25.80 1.84
N VAL A 477 -8.31 25.20 1.89
CA VAL A 477 -7.68 24.56 0.73
C VAL A 477 -8.51 23.38 0.21
N GLU A 478 -9.06 22.54 1.09
CA GLU A 478 -9.97 21.46 0.69
C GLU A 478 -11.22 22.03 0.00
N ALA A 479 -11.88 23.03 0.60
CA ALA A 479 -13.07 23.65 0.03
C ALA A 479 -12.81 24.31 -1.33
N LEU A 480 -11.65 24.97 -1.50
CA LEU A 480 -11.24 25.53 -2.78
C LEU A 480 -10.96 24.44 -3.83
N SER A 481 -10.32 23.35 -3.43
CA SER A 481 -10.06 22.20 -4.33
C SER A 481 -11.38 21.63 -4.85
N THR A 482 -12.37 21.50 -3.98
CA THR A 482 -13.72 21.10 -4.36
C THR A 482 -14.40 22.13 -5.27
N ALA A 483 -14.40 23.41 -4.91
CA ALA A 483 -15.04 24.47 -5.70
C ALA A 483 -14.45 24.62 -7.11
N LEU A 484 -13.17 24.28 -7.28
CA LEU A 484 -12.47 24.26 -8.57
C LEU A 484 -12.66 22.94 -9.34
N GLY A 485 -13.42 21.97 -8.81
CA GLY A 485 -13.65 20.67 -9.43
C GLY A 485 -12.44 19.72 -9.42
N LEU A 486 -11.45 19.97 -8.56
CA LEU A 486 -10.24 19.15 -8.41
C LEU A 486 -10.44 17.99 -7.43
N ALA A 487 -11.47 18.06 -6.58
CA ALA A 487 -11.87 17.05 -5.62
C ALA A 487 -13.39 16.98 -5.50
N GLU A 488 -13.94 15.82 -5.15
CA GLU A 488 -15.36 15.70 -4.83
C GLU A 488 -15.69 16.24 -3.44
N GLU A 489 -16.94 16.65 -3.24
CA GLU A 489 -17.45 16.98 -1.90
C GLU A 489 -17.52 15.73 -1.01
N PRO A 490 -17.24 15.86 0.29
CA PRO A 490 -17.55 14.80 1.24
C PRO A 490 -19.05 14.48 1.19
N PRO A 491 -19.45 13.21 1.44
CA PRO A 491 -20.86 12.85 1.60
C PRO A 491 -21.53 13.74 2.66
N SER A 492 -22.81 14.08 2.48
CA SER A 492 -23.52 14.85 3.50
C SER A 492 -23.62 14.05 4.80
N LEU A 493 -23.64 14.73 5.94
CA LEU A 493 -23.82 14.08 7.24
C LEU A 493 -25.13 13.29 7.35
N ASP A 494 -26.13 13.62 6.54
CA ASP A 494 -27.41 12.89 6.49
C ASP A 494 -27.31 11.56 5.71
N THR A 495 -26.19 11.32 5.01
CA THR A 495 -25.92 10.12 4.19
C THR A 495 -24.85 9.19 4.79
N LEU A 496 -24.28 9.56 5.93
CA LEU A 496 -23.35 8.75 6.74
C LEU A 496 -24.08 8.19 7.96
#